data_AF-A0A183Q0U4-F1
#
_entry.id   AF-A0A183Q0U4-F1
#
_cell.length_a   1.000
_cell.length_b   1.000
_cell.length_c   1.000
_cell.angle_alpha   90.00
_cell.angle_beta   90.00
_cell.angle_gamma   90.00
#
_symmetry.space_group_name_H-M   'P 1'
#
loop_
_entity.id
_entity.type
_entity.pdbx_description
1 polymer ?
#
loop_
_entity_poly.entity_id
_entity_poly.type
_entity_poly.pdbx_seq_one_letter_code
_entity_poly.pdbx_strand_id
1 'polypeptide(L)'
;MQKYVFSFAASEFVNFRWIEFKSLAEIEQLSYSVSESKDDWLRPYIVVEMENDDSVLSIIKRSVLIKSAFHLWCEAATLSELIQQVANLPNELIDPYLNGCGTFKIVLSSAHKKLKQEEKIPIIETILDAHERIDAQVSLSSPDHQINILLEYTPKNLGKNTISSGGHLCRLLYGRLIGSSIRRNMMNDYRLSERAHLGNTTMNVTLAAIMANVGLCRKSSFVWDPFIGTGSTVIAASVWGSFGGGSDIDYSVLHGIGMSPKAGQDPIPVLTLDGEQIVVEKFVYLGSCISAGGGLSDNINARIVKARTAYDNLGHL
;
A
#
# COMPACT_ATOMS: atom_id res chain seq x y z
N MET A 1 1.54 -18.43 15.50
CA MET A 1 1.61 -17.47 14.38
C MET A 1 1.99 -18.23 13.13
N GLN A 2 1.46 -17.84 11.98
CA GLN A 2 1.68 -18.46 10.68
C GLN A 2 2.62 -17.58 9.86
N LYS A 3 3.35 -18.16 8.91
CA LYS A 3 4.30 -17.43 8.06
C LYS A 3 3.60 -16.92 6.79
N TYR A 4 3.81 -15.65 6.48
CA TYR A 4 3.27 -15.01 5.28
C TYR A 4 4.37 -14.35 4.47
N VAL A 5 4.28 -14.43 3.15
CA VAL A 5 5.16 -13.72 2.22
C VAL A 5 4.47 -12.47 1.73
N PHE A 6 5.07 -11.30 1.93
CA PHE A 6 4.69 -10.06 1.28
C PHE A 6 5.57 -9.82 0.05
N SER A 7 4.96 -9.78 -1.12
CA SER A 7 5.63 -9.41 -2.37
C SER A 7 5.43 -7.93 -2.65
N PHE A 8 6.53 -7.20 -2.81
CA PHE A 8 6.49 -5.76 -3.03
C PHE A 8 6.49 -5.40 -4.53
N ALA A 9 5.92 -4.24 -4.85
CA ALA A 9 6.12 -3.60 -6.15
C ALA A 9 7.61 -3.27 -6.36
N ALA A 10 8.03 -3.31 -7.62
CA ALA A 10 9.44 -3.22 -7.97
C ALA A 10 9.99 -1.79 -7.85
N SER A 11 11.26 -1.70 -7.40
CA SER A 11 12.24 -0.61 -7.59
C SER A 11 11.92 0.81 -7.09
N GLU A 12 10.68 1.18 -6.86
CA GLU A 12 10.31 2.49 -6.32
C GLU A 12 10.16 2.42 -4.79
N PHE A 13 10.66 3.45 -4.11
CA PHE A 13 10.45 3.66 -2.66
C PHE A 13 10.81 2.45 -1.79
N VAL A 14 11.80 1.66 -2.20
CA VAL A 14 12.22 0.42 -1.50
C VAL A 14 12.56 0.68 -0.03
N ASN A 15 13.20 1.81 0.26
CA ASN A 15 13.56 2.22 1.62
C ASN A 15 12.36 2.49 2.52
N PHE A 16 11.16 2.65 1.96
CA PHE A 16 9.93 2.92 2.72
C PHE A 16 9.11 1.66 3.02
N ARG A 17 9.50 0.48 2.50
CA ARG A 17 8.74 -0.76 2.69
C ARG A 17 8.55 -1.13 4.15
N TRP A 18 9.63 -1.05 4.94
CA TRP A 18 9.58 -1.35 6.37
C TRP A 18 8.67 -0.37 7.10
N ILE A 19 8.89 0.94 6.93
CA ILE A 19 8.13 1.94 7.67
C ILE A 19 6.66 1.94 7.27
N GLU A 20 6.33 1.71 5.99
CA GLU A 20 4.94 1.55 5.57
C GLU A 20 4.30 0.32 6.24
N PHE A 21 4.94 -0.86 6.14
CA PHE A 21 4.42 -2.09 6.74
C PHE A 21 4.17 -1.91 8.25
N LYS A 22 5.18 -1.38 8.96
CA LYS A 22 5.10 -1.10 10.41
C LYS A 22 3.93 -0.18 10.74
N SER A 23 3.74 0.88 9.96
CA SER A 23 2.66 1.85 10.19
C SER A 23 1.28 1.24 9.95
N LEU A 24 1.15 0.38 8.94
CA LEU A 24 -0.10 -0.35 8.68
C LEU A 24 -0.44 -1.33 9.81
N ALA A 25 0.56 -2.07 10.30
CA ALA A 25 0.38 -2.94 11.45
C ALA A 25 -0.01 -2.16 12.71
N GLU A 26 0.53 -0.96 12.91
CA GLU A 26 0.16 -0.07 14.03
C GLU A 26 -1.27 0.47 13.90
N ILE A 27 -1.70 0.88 12.70
CA ILE A 27 -3.07 1.36 12.44
C ILE A 27 -4.09 0.27 12.81
N GLU A 28 -3.80 -0.97 12.41
CA GLU A 28 -4.66 -2.14 12.60
C GLU A 28 -4.41 -2.86 13.95
N GLN A 29 -3.45 -2.38 14.75
CA GLN A 29 -3.06 -2.95 16.06
C GLN A 29 -2.70 -4.44 16.00
N LEU A 30 -1.93 -4.84 14.99
CA LEU A 30 -1.60 -6.24 14.73
C LEU A 30 -0.30 -6.68 15.39
N SER A 31 -0.30 -7.89 15.93
CA SER A 31 0.91 -8.58 16.36
C SER A 31 1.62 -9.24 15.18
N TYR A 32 2.93 -9.03 15.07
CA TYR A 32 3.76 -9.67 14.04
C TYR A 32 5.19 -9.94 14.54
N SER A 33 5.88 -10.86 13.88
CA SER A 33 7.30 -11.15 14.10
C SER A 33 8.04 -11.18 12.76
N VAL A 34 9.15 -10.44 12.66
CA VAL A 34 9.93 -10.28 11.42
C VAL A 34 11.37 -9.87 11.74
N SER A 35 12.30 -10.14 10.81
CA SER A 35 13.60 -9.47 10.82
C SER A 35 13.44 -7.97 10.55
N GLU A 36 13.91 -7.14 11.46
CA GLU A 36 13.94 -5.67 11.28
C GLU A 36 15.23 -5.19 10.58
N SER A 37 16.06 -6.10 10.08
CA SER A 37 17.27 -5.73 9.34
C SER A 37 16.90 -4.96 8.07
N LYS A 38 17.46 -3.75 7.92
CA LYS A 38 17.18 -2.90 6.74
C LYS A 38 17.48 -3.61 5.42
N ASP A 39 18.52 -4.43 5.38
CA ASP A 39 18.93 -5.14 4.16
C ASP A 39 17.90 -6.20 3.76
N ASP A 40 17.20 -6.81 4.73
CA ASP A 40 16.16 -7.79 4.45
C ASP A 40 14.98 -7.14 3.74
N TRP A 41 14.60 -5.91 4.11
CA TRP A 41 13.49 -5.17 3.52
C TRP A 41 13.76 -4.63 2.10
N LEU A 42 15.01 -4.74 1.62
CA LEU A 42 15.34 -4.49 0.22
C LEU A 42 14.93 -5.65 -0.70
N ARG A 43 14.71 -6.85 -0.14
CA ARG A 43 14.35 -8.05 -0.91
C ARG A 43 12.95 -7.93 -1.51
N PRO A 44 12.68 -8.58 -2.65
CA PRO A 44 11.38 -8.55 -3.32
C PRO A 44 10.29 -9.29 -2.54
N TYR A 45 10.68 -10.24 -1.69
CA TYR A 45 9.79 -11.10 -0.91
C TYR A 45 10.22 -11.09 0.56
N ILE A 46 9.35 -10.58 1.43
CA ILE A 46 9.59 -10.49 2.88
C ILE A 46 8.70 -11.52 3.56
N VAL A 47 9.29 -12.35 4.43
CA VAL A 47 8.51 -13.28 5.26
C VAL A 47 8.24 -12.64 6.59
N VAL A 48 6.98 -12.62 6.99
CA VAL A 48 6.49 -12.08 8.26
C VAL A 48 5.59 -13.11 8.92
N GLU A 49 5.76 -13.31 10.22
CA GLU A 49 4.85 -14.13 11.01
C GLU A 49 3.70 -13.27 11.52
N MET A 50 2.47 -13.73 11.32
CA MET A 50 1.23 -13.06 11.74
C MET A 50 0.22 -14.07 12.28
N GLU A 51 -0.87 -13.60 12.88
CA GLU A 51 -1.85 -14.49 13.53
C GLU A 51 -2.68 -15.30 12.54
N ASN A 52 -3.22 -14.65 11.51
CA ASN A 52 -4.20 -15.20 10.59
C ASN A 52 -4.29 -14.41 9.28
N ASP A 53 -5.07 -14.93 8.34
CA ASP A 53 -5.26 -14.34 7.01
C ASP A 53 -5.93 -12.97 7.06
N ASP A 54 -6.84 -12.74 8.01
CA ASP A 54 -7.55 -11.46 8.15
C ASP A 54 -6.60 -10.32 8.51
N SER A 55 -5.61 -10.59 9.37
CA SER A 55 -4.54 -9.66 9.73
C SER A 55 -3.70 -9.28 8.52
N VAL A 56 -3.44 -10.23 7.63
CA VAL A 56 -2.69 -10.00 6.40
C VAL A 56 -3.54 -9.21 5.39
N LEU A 57 -4.83 -9.53 5.30
CA LEU A 57 -5.77 -8.83 4.43
C LEU A 57 -5.96 -7.37 4.82
N SER A 58 -6.01 -7.03 6.11
CA SER A 58 -6.14 -5.63 6.56
C SER A 58 -4.95 -4.77 6.11
N ILE A 59 -3.72 -5.31 6.18
CA ILE A 59 -2.52 -4.65 5.64
C ILE A 59 -2.62 -4.47 4.11
N ILE A 60 -2.96 -5.54 3.37
CA ILE A 60 -3.00 -5.51 1.89
C ILE A 60 -4.04 -4.54 1.35
N LYS A 61 -5.21 -4.44 2.01
CA LYS A 61 -6.30 -3.54 1.61
C LYS A 61 -5.89 -2.08 1.61
N ARG A 62 -4.81 -1.73 2.31
CA ARG A 62 -4.36 -0.35 2.48
C ARG A 62 -2.98 -0.05 1.90
N SER A 63 -2.08 -1.05 1.85
CA SER A 63 -0.71 -0.83 1.39
C SER A 63 -0.61 -0.37 -0.07
N VAL A 64 0.29 0.57 -0.33
CA VAL A 64 0.65 1.04 -1.66
C VAL A 64 1.98 0.49 -2.19
N LEU A 65 2.86 -0.08 -1.35
CA LEU A 65 4.08 -0.75 -1.81
C LEU A 65 3.94 -2.26 -1.93
N ILE A 66 3.10 -2.90 -1.11
CA ILE A 66 2.84 -4.34 -1.19
C ILE A 66 1.98 -4.59 -2.42
N LYS A 67 2.36 -5.56 -3.24
CA LYS A 67 1.61 -5.98 -4.43
C LYS A 67 0.61 -7.09 -4.08
N SER A 68 1.08 -8.09 -3.35
CA SER A 68 0.31 -9.28 -2.97
C SER A 68 0.92 -9.90 -1.72
N ALA A 69 0.13 -10.66 -0.96
CA ALA A 69 0.67 -11.52 0.08
C ALA A 69 0.13 -12.94 -0.02
N PHE A 70 0.91 -13.86 0.56
CA PHE A 70 0.72 -15.30 0.43
C PHE A 70 0.89 -15.98 1.79
N HIS A 71 0.07 -16.96 2.11
CA HIS A 71 0.34 -17.88 3.22
C HIS A 71 1.43 -18.83 2.76
N LEU A 72 2.58 -18.80 3.45
CA LEU A 72 3.76 -19.59 3.14
C LEU A 72 3.59 -21.03 3.63
N TRP A 73 3.73 -21.99 2.71
CA TRP A 73 3.73 -23.41 3.03
C TRP A 73 5.15 -23.98 3.12
N CYS A 74 5.99 -23.64 2.13
CA CYS A 74 7.38 -24.11 2.08
C CYS A 74 8.34 -22.99 1.67
N GLU A 75 9.55 -23.05 2.21
CA GLU A 75 10.67 -22.16 1.88
C GLU A 75 11.95 -22.97 1.74
N ALA A 76 12.63 -22.84 0.61
CA ALA A 76 13.84 -23.61 0.30
C ALA A 76 14.86 -22.80 -0.50
N ALA A 77 16.12 -23.21 -0.48
CA ALA A 77 17.17 -22.61 -1.33
C ALA A 77 17.26 -23.31 -2.70
N THR A 78 16.87 -24.58 -2.77
CA THR A 78 16.90 -25.40 -3.99
C THR A 78 15.57 -26.05 -4.30
N LEU A 79 15.36 -26.44 -5.56
CA LEU A 79 14.15 -27.15 -5.98
C LEU A 79 14.03 -28.52 -5.30
N SER A 80 15.14 -29.24 -5.14
CA SER A 80 15.16 -30.55 -4.46
C SER A 80 14.73 -30.46 -2.99
N GLU A 81 15.21 -29.45 -2.26
CA GLU A 81 14.77 -29.18 -0.89
C GLU A 81 13.27 -28.83 -0.84
N LEU A 82 12.79 -28.03 -1.79
CA LEU A 82 11.37 -27.65 -1.85
C LEU A 82 10.48 -28.88 -2.05
N ILE A 83 10.84 -29.77 -2.97
CA ILE A 83 10.11 -31.03 -3.25
C ILE A 83 10.02 -31.87 -1.97
N GLN A 84 11.11 -31.99 -1.22
CA GLN A 84 11.12 -32.74 0.05
C GLN A 84 10.19 -32.11 1.09
N GLN A 85 10.12 -30.77 1.18
CA GLN A 85 9.18 -30.10 2.08
C GLN A 85 7.72 -30.30 1.64
N VAL A 86 7.46 -30.18 0.33
CA VAL A 86 6.11 -30.34 -0.25
C VAL A 86 5.55 -31.73 0.02
N ALA A 87 6.37 -32.78 -0.14
CA ALA A 87 5.99 -34.16 0.14
C ALA A 87 5.62 -34.42 1.61
N ASN A 88 5.98 -33.52 2.53
CA ASN A 88 5.70 -33.63 3.96
C ASN A 88 4.69 -32.57 4.45
N LEU A 89 3.98 -31.88 3.55
CA LEU A 89 2.99 -30.88 3.93
C LEU A 89 1.78 -31.53 4.63
N PRO A 90 1.27 -30.97 5.74
CA PRO A 90 0.07 -31.49 6.39
C PRO A 90 -1.16 -31.39 5.47
N ASN A 91 -1.90 -32.50 5.34
CA ASN A 91 -3.12 -32.55 4.53
C ASN A 91 -4.13 -31.47 4.92
N GLU A 92 -4.31 -31.20 6.22
CA GLU A 92 -5.21 -30.13 6.71
C GLU A 92 -4.89 -28.74 6.14
N LEU A 93 -3.62 -28.48 5.80
CA LEU A 93 -3.19 -27.19 5.25
C LEU A 93 -3.48 -27.07 3.75
N ILE A 94 -3.37 -28.16 3.00
CA ILE A 94 -3.46 -28.17 1.53
C ILE A 94 -4.83 -28.63 1.02
N ASP A 95 -5.52 -29.50 1.76
CA ASP A 95 -6.77 -30.14 1.35
C ASP A 95 -7.86 -29.12 0.96
N PRO A 96 -8.06 -28.01 1.70
CA PRO A 96 -9.06 -27.02 1.30
C PRO A 96 -8.84 -26.41 -0.08
N TYR A 97 -7.62 -26.47 -0.62
CA TYR A 97 -7.22 -25.73 -1.81
C TYR A 97 -6.83 -26.62 -2.99
N LEU A 98 -6.19 -27.77 -2.72
CA LEU A 98 -5.66 -28.69 -3.73
C LEU A 98 -6.39 -30.04 -3.79
N ASN A 99 -7.13 -30.42 -2.73
CA ASN A 99 -7.86 -31.70 -2.68
C ASN A 99 -9.37 -31.54 -2.42
N GLY A 100 -9.87 -30.31 -2.39
CA GLY A 100 -11.28 -29.99 -2.23
C GLY A 100 -12.06 -30.07 -3.55
N CYS A 101 -13.37 -29.79 -3.48
CA CYS A 101 -14.24 -29.72 -4.65
C CYS A 101 -14.06 -28.43 -5.48
N GLY A 102 -13.21 -27.51 -5.04
CA GLY A 102 -12.94 -26.25 -5.73
C GLY A 102 -12.00 -26.40 -6.92
N THR A 103 -11.73 -25.26 -7.54
CA THR A 103 -10.79 -25.12 -8.64
C THR A 103 -9.56 -24.31 -8.25
N PHE A 104 -8.41 -24.61 -8.85
CA PHE A 104 -7.19 -23.87 -8.58
C PHE A 104 -6.40 -23.51 -9.84
N LYS A 105 -5.48 -22.55 -9.69
CA LYS A 105 -4.41 -22.31 -10.66
C LYS A 105 -3.07 -22.17 -9.96
N ILE A 106 -2.01 -22.44 -10.70
CA ILE A 106 -0.63 -22.19 -10.28
C ILE A 106 -0.09 -20.96 -10.99
N VAL A 107 0.51 -20.04 -10.24
CA VAL A 107 1.17 -18.85 -10.78
C VAL A 107 2.62 -18.80 -10.30
N LEU A 108 3.54 -19.02 -11.24
CA LEU A 108 4.97 -18.89 -11.02
C LEU A 108 5.46 -17.48 -11.37
N SER A 109 6.00 -16.80 -10.37
CA SER A 109 6.61 -15.47 -10.47
C SER A 109 8.09 -15.53 -10.12
N SER A 110 8.89 -14.69 -10.76
CA SER A 110 10.33 -14.59 -10.49
C SER A 110 10.76 -13.14 -10.28
N ALA A 111 11.67 -12.94 -9.33
CA ALA A 111 12.34 -11.67 -9.09
C ALA A 111 13.79 -11.73 -9.60
N HIS A 112 14.30 -10.59 -10.09
CA HIS A 112 15.67 -10.41 -10.61
C HIS A 112 16.09 -11.26 -11.84
N LYS A 113 15.28 -12.23 -12.25
CA LYS A 113 15.41 -12.97 -13.51
C LYS A 113 14.05 -13.04 -14.20
N LYS A 114 14.00 -12.73 -15.50
CA LYS A 114 12.83 -13.03 -16.34
C LYS A 114 12.92 -14.48 -16.80
N LEU A 115 11.85 -15.24 -16.61
CA LEU A 115 11.72 -16.62 -17.07
C LEU A 115 10.74 -16.69 -18.23
N LYS A 116 11.11 -17.42 -19.29
CA LYS A 116 10.20 -17.76 -20.39
C LYS A 116 9.17 -18.79 -19.91
N GLN A 117 8.04 -18.88 -20.63
CA GLN A 117 6.98 -19.81 -20.25
C GLN A 117 7.45 -21.27 -20.25
N GLU A 118 8.26 -21.65 -21.24
CA GLU A 118 8.87 -22.99 -21.36
C GLU A 118 9.75 -23.36 -20.16
N GLU A 119 10.38 -22.38 -19.50
CA GLU A 119 11.20 -22.61 -18.31
C GLU A 119 10.35 -22.77 -17.03
N LYS A 120 9.12 -22.26 -17.04
CA LYS A 120 8.23 -22.28 -15.86
C LYS A 120 7.49 -23.60 -15.71
N ILE A 121 7.06 -24.19 -16.83
CA ILE A 121 6.22 -25.39 -16.85
C ILE A 121 6.90 -26.57 -16.11
N PRO A 122 8.16 -26.93 -16.41
CA PRO A 122 8.81 -28.06 -15.73
C PRO A 122 8.94 -27.85 -14.22
N ILE A 123 9.16 -26.61 -13.77
CA ILE A 123 9.25 -26.27 -12.34
C ILE A 123 7.88 -26.47 -11.67
N ILE A 124 6.81 -26.05 -12.32
CA ILE A 124 5.44 -26.22 -11.81
C ILE A 124 5.11 -27.71 -11.71
N GLU A 125 5.30 -28.47 -12.79
CA GLU A 125 5.01 -29.91 -12.83
C GLU A 125 5.77 -30.66 -11.74
N THR A 126 7.09 -30.44 -11.63
CA THR A 126 7.92 -31.08 -10.62
C THR A 126 7.44 -30.82 -9.18
N ILE A 127 6.94 -29.61 -8.89
CA ILE A 127 6.43 -29.26 -7.56
C ILE A 127 5.04 -29.88 -7.34
N LEU A 128 4.20 -29.97 -8.37
CA LEU A 128 2.89 -30.60 -8.28
C LEU A 128 3.01 -32.11 -8.06
N ASP A 129 3.92 -32.77 -8.78
CA ASP A 129 4.21 -34.21 -8.66
C ASP A 129 4.77 -34.60 -7.27
N ALA A 130 5.24 -33.60 -6.50
CA ALA A 130 5.73 -33.81 -5.14
C ALA A 130 4.60 -33.89 -4.10
N HIS A 131 3.38 -33.47 -4.43
CA HIS A 131 2.23 -33.66 -3.54
C HIS A 131 1.78 -35.12 -3.58
N GLU A 132 1.39 -35.67 -2.44
CA GLU A 132 0.84 -37.04 -2.37
C GLU A 132 -0.42 -37.18 -3.24
N ARG A 133 -1.26 -36.13 -3.25
CA ARG A 133 -2.52 -36.09 -3.97
C ARG A 133 -2.88 -34.67 -4.37
N ILE A 134 -3.48 -34.53 -5.54
CA ILE A 134 -4.11 -33.31 -6.07
C ILE A 134 -5.42 -33.71 -6.74
N ASP A 135 -6.54 -33.48 -6.07
CA ASP A 135 -7.88 -33.84 -6.58
C ASP A 135 -8.66 -32.65 -7.17
N ALA A 136 -8.30 -31.42 -6.81
CA ALA A 136 -8.98 -30.22 -7.27
C ALA A 136 -8.81 -30.01 -8.78
N GLN A 137 -9.80 -29.40 -9.43
CA GLN A 137 -9.73 -29.16 -10.88
C GLN A 137 -8.91 -27.91 -11.21
N VAL A 138 -8.13 -27.95 -12.30
CA VAL A 138 -7.38 -26.79 -12.76
C VAL A 138 -8.28 -25.84 -13.55
N SER A 139 -8.32 -24.55 -13.15
CA SER A 139 -9.05 -23.48 -13.85
C SER A 139 -8.14 -22.28 -14.08
N LEU A 140 -7.77 -21.99 -15.32
CA LEU A 140 -6.85 -20.88 -15.63
C LEU A 140 -7.53 -19.51 -15.67
N SER A 141 -8.81 -19.46 -16.00
CA SER A 141 -9.56 -18.22 -16.21
C SER A 141 -10.18 -17.68 -14.92
N SER A 142 -10.82 -18.54 -14.13
CA SER A 142 -11.56 -18.17 -12.92
C SER A 142 -11.44 -19.27 -11.86
N PRO A 143 -10.29 -19.41 -11.20
CA PRO A 143 -10.11 -20.37 -10.13
C PRO A 143 -10.68 -19.85 -8.79
N ASP A 144 -11.08 -20.77 -7.92
CA ASP A 144 -11.41 -20.48 -6.52
C ASP A 144 -10.15 -20.17 -5.71
N HIS A 145 -9.03 -20.84 -6.05
CA HIS A 145 -7.77 -20.73 -5.33
C HIS A 145 -6.60 -20.44 -6.26
N GLN A 146 -5.70 -19.55 -5.83
CA GLN A 146 -4.44 -19.32 -6.52
C GLN A 146 -3.28 -19.74 -5.63
N ILE A 147 -2.53 -20.72 -6.12
CA ILE A 147 -1.29 -21.18 -5.50
C ILE A 147 -0.11 -20.57 -6.25
N ASN A 148 0.91 -20.17 -5.52
CA ASN A 148 2.01 -19.36 -6.02
C ASN A 148 3.36 -20.00 -5.73
N ILE A 149 4.21 -19.98 -6.75
CA ILE A 149 5.63 -20.30 -6.65
C ILE A 149 6.38 -18.99 -6.90
N LEU A 150 7.14 -18.52 -5.92
CA LEU A 150 7.91 -17.29 -5.99
C LEU A 150 9.40 -17.65 -6.00
N LEU A 151 10.07 -17.30 -7.09
CA LEU A 151 11.48 -17.57 -7.29
C LEU A 151 12.28 -16.28 -7.11
N GLU A 152 13.18 -16.28 -6.13
CA GLU A 152 14.12 -15.20 -5.90
C GLU A 152 15.47 -15.57 -6.47
N TYR A 153 15.96 -14.76 -7.41
CA TYR A 153 17.32 -14.88 -7.95
C TYR A 153 18.18 -13.77 -7.37
N THR A 154 19.48 -14.03 -7.24
CA THR A 154 20.42 -12.97 -6.89
C THR A 154 20.47 -11.88 -7.96
N PRO A 155 20.53 -10.59 -7.59
CA PRO A 155 20.64 -9.51 -8.56
C PRO A 155 21.92 -9.64 -9.38
N LYS A 156 21.84 -9.36 -10.69
CA LYS A 156 23.00 -9.48 -11.59
C LYS A 156 24.06 -8.38 -11.42
N ASN A 157 23.72 -7.26 -10.77
CA ASN A 157 24.56 -6.05 -10.69
C ASN A 157 24.92 -5.69 -9.23
N LEU A 158 25.46 -6.63 -8.43
CA LEU A 158 25.99 -6.31 -7.09
C LEU A 158 27.37 -5.63 -7.16
N GLY A 159 27.43 -4.42 -7.73
CA GLY A 159 28.62 -3.56 -7.74
C GLY A 159 29.81 -4.10 -8.55
N LYS A 160 30.67 -3.19 -9.03
CA LYS A 160 31.81 -3.51 -9.91
C LYS A 160 32.95 -4.35 -9.26
N ASN A 161 32.83 -4.73 -7.99
CA ASN A 161 33.91 -5.35 -7.20
C ASN A 161 33.61 -6.76 -6.66
N THR A 162 32.52 -7.42 -7.06
CA THR A 162 32.31 -8.84 -6.70
C THR A 162 32.32 -9.72 -7.96
N ILE A 163 33.24 -10.68 -7.99
CA ILE A 163 33.45 -11.65 -9.08
C ILE A 163 32.36 -12.75 -9.07
N SER A 164 31.28 -12.56 -8.31
CA SER A 164 30.22 -13.54 -8.12
C SER A 164 29.15 -13.38 -9.20
N SER A 165 29.04 -14.39 -10.06
CA SER A 165 28.02 -14.58 -11.10
C SER A 165 26.59 -14.47 -10.52
N GLY A 166 26.04 -13.26 -10.57
CA GLY A 166 24.64 -13.00 -10.21
C GLY A 166 23.66 -13.71 -11.14
N GLY A 167 22.43 -13.92 -10.67
CA GLY A 167 21.37 -14.59 -11.44
C GLY A 167 21.22 -16.09 -11.16
N HIS A 168 21.84 -16.58 -10.09
CA HIS A 168 21.54 -17.90 -9.53
C HIS A 168 20.28 -17.83 -8.65
N LEU A 169 19.52 -18.93 -8.60
CA LEU A 169 18.36 -19.05 -7.72
C LEU A 169 18.86 -19.12 -6.27
N CYS A 170 18.33 -18.27 -5.40
CA CYS A 170 18.73 -18.24 -4.00
C CYS A 170 17.58 -18.53 -3.02
N ARG A 171 16.33 -18.43 -3.48
CA ARG A 171 15.16 -18.73 -2.63
C ARG A 171 13.96 -19.14 -3.48
N LEU A 172 13.25 -20.14 -2.99
CA LEU A 172 11.95 -20.58 -3.50
C LEU A 172 10.95 -20.48 -2.35
N LEU A 173 9.80 -19.85 -2.63
CA LEU A 173 8.70 -19.75 -1.69
C LEU A 173 7.46 -20.34 -2.37
N TYR A 174 6.78 -21.24 -1.68
CA TYR A 174 5.59 -21.90 -2.17
C TYR A 174 4.43 -21.70 -1.19
N GLY A 175 3.26 -21.32 -1.70
CA GLY A 175 2.13 -21.00 -0.83
C GLY A 175 0.89 -20.52 -1.56
N ARG A 176 -0.15 -20.15 -0.79
CA ARG A 176 -1.45 -19.71 -1.30
C ARG A 176 -1.58 -18.20 -1.29
N LEU A 177 -2.15 -17.60 -2.34
CA LEU A 177 -2.52 -16.19 -2.37
C LEU A 177 -3.57 -15.87 -1.30
N ILE A 178 -3.28 -14.88 -0.45
CA ILE A 178 -4.25 -14.31 0.49
C ILE A 178 -4.98 -13.13 -0.16
N GLY A 179 -4.22 -12.22 -0.76
CA GLY A 179 -4.81 -11.02 -1.35
C GLY A 179 -3.85 -10.28 -2.25
N SER A 180 -4.41 -9.39 -3.08
CA SER A 180 -3.67 -8.45 -3.89
C SER A 180 -4.06 -7.03 -3.52
N SER A 181 -3.08 -6.13 -3.53
CA SER A 181 -3.27 -4.75 -3.09
C SER A 181 -4.15 -3.95 -4.05
N ILE A 182 -4.93 -3.04 -3.47
CA ILE A 182 -5.75 -2.06 -4.20
C ILE A 182 -4.93 -0.93 -4.83
N ARG A 183 -3.60 -0.88 -4.62
CA ARG A 183 -2.73 0.22 -5.05
C ARG A 183 -2.93 0.62 -6.51
N ARG A 184 -3.23 -0.32 -7.42
CA ARG A 184 -3.45 0.01 -8.84
C ARG A 184 -4.67 0.89 -9.02
N ASN A 185 -5.75 0.58 -8.31
CA ASN A 185 -6.97 1.37 -8.35
C ASN A 185 -6.69 2.74 -7.73
N MET A 186 -6.08 2.78 -6.55
CA MET A 186 -5.68 4.04 -5.91
C MET A 186 -4.79 4.92 -6.80
N MET A 187 -3.76 4.34 -7.43
CA MET A 187 -2.88 5.09 -8.34
C MET A 187 -3.60 5.53 -9.61
N ASN A 188 -4.69 4.87 -10.01
CA ASN A 188 -5.51 5.25 -11.15
C ASN A 188 -6.53 6.34 -10.81
N ASP A 189 -7.20 6.21 -9.67
CA ASP A 189 -8.25 7.12 -9.22
C ASP A 189 -7.68 8.49 -8.85
N TYR A 190 -6.42 8.54 -8.38
CA TYR A 190 -5.74 9.76 -7.96
C TYR A 190 -4.58 10.16 -8.89
N ARG A 191 -4.62 9.76 -10.17
CA ARG A 191 -3.61 10.14 -11.16
C ARG A 191 -3.46 11.67 -11.20
N LEU A 192 -2.21 12.13 -11.26
CA LEU A 192 -1.92 13.57 -11.33
C LEU A 192 -2.57 14.23 -12.55
N SER A 193 -2.75 13.50 -13.66
CA SER A 193 -3.43 14.00 -14.87
C SER A 193 -4.87 14.42 -14.62
N GLU A 194 -5.53 13.89 -13.59
CA GLU A 194 -6.93 14.21 -13.27
C GLU A 194 -7.08 15.35 -12.27
N ARG A 195 -5.97 15.94 -11.79
CA ARG A 195 -6.05 17.09 -10.89
C ARG A 195 -6.43 18.36 -11.63
N ALA A 196 -7.33 19.13 -11.03
CA ALA A 196 -7.71 20.46 -11.51
C ALA A 196 -6.52 21.44 -11.46
N HIS A 197 -5.68 21.34 -10.44
CA HIS A 197 -4.49 22.16 -10.27
C HIS A 197 -3.23 21.30 -10.08
N LEU A 198 -2.20 21.62 -10.86
CA LEU A 198 -0.87 21.00 -10.81
C LEU A 198 0.17 22.10 -10.72
N GLY A 199 1.21 21.87 -9.94
CA GLY A 199 2.31 22.82 -9.80
C GLY A 199 3.60 22.11 -9.42
N ASN A 200 4.68 22.88 -9.31
CA ASN A 200 6.01 22.34 -9.01
C ASN A 200 6.10 21.69 -7.62
N THR A 201 5.15 22.01 -6.72
CA THR A 201 5.02 21.42 -5.39
C THR A 201 4.15 20.16 -5.36
N THR A 202 3.64 19.69 -6.50
CA THR A 202 2.86 18.45 -6.58
C THR A 202 3.74 17.24 -6.28
N MET A 203 3.49 16.60 -5.14
CA MET A 203 4.12 15.33 -4.78
C MET A 203 3.55 14.15 -5.57
N ASN A 204 4.42 13.17 -5.87
CA ASN A 204 4.07 11.86 -6.43
C ASN A 204 2.98 11.14 -5.59
N VAL A 205 2.00 10.53 -6.27
CA VAL A 205 0.83 9.90 -5.63
C VAL A 205 1.22 8.75 -4.69
N THR A 206 2.15 7.90 -5.11
CA THR A 206 2.64 6.78 -4.29
C THR A 206 3.33 7.30 -3.03
N LEU A 207 4.20 8.30 -3.17
CA LEU A 207 4.90 8.89 -2.02
C LEU A 207 3.93 9.57 -1.04
N ALA A 208 2.94 10.31 -1.56
CA ALA A 208 1.89 10.91 -0.76
C ALA A 208 1.11 9.87 0.05
N ALA A 209 0.76 8.74 -0.57
CA ALA A 209 0.05 7.65 0.10
C ALA A 209 0.92 6.93 1.14
N ILE A 210 2.21 6.75 0.87
CA ILE A 210 3.18 6.25 1.88
C ILE A 210 3.20 7.20 3.07
N MET A 211 3.32 8.51 2.85
CA MET A 211 3.32 9.51 3.91
C MET A 211 2.03 9.48 4.73
N ALA A 212 0.87 9.30 4.09
CA ALA A 212 -0.39 9.15 4.80
C ALA A 212 -0.42 7.90 5.69
N ASN A 213 0.14 6.78 5.21
CA ASN A 213 0.27 5.56 6.02
C ASN A 213 1.23 5.77 7.20
N VAL A 214 2.40 6.36 6.95
CA VAL A 214 3.41 6.66 8.00
C VAL A 214 2.91 7.68 9.02
N GLY A 215 2.10 8.65 8.58
CA GLY A 215 1.41 9.60 9.46
C GLY A 215 0.20 9.01 10.18
N LEU A 216 -0.05 7.69 10.08
CA LEU A 216 -1.15 6.98 10.72
C LEU A 216 -2.53 7.57 10.40
N CYS A 217 -2.68 8.16 9.21
CA CYS A 217 -3.88 8.85 8.78
C CYS A 217 -5.06 7.87 8.74
N ARG A 218 -6.12 8.14 9.49
CA ARG A 218 -7.29 7.26 9.56
C ARG A 218 -8.56 8.07 9.82
N LYS A 219 -9.71 7.40 9.70
CA LYS A 219 -11.00 7.98 10.07
C LYS A 219 -10.91 8.64 11.44
N SER A 220 -11.47 9.84 11.55
CA SER A 220 -11.46 10.66 12.76
C SER A 220 -10.09 11.20 13.19
N SER A 221 -9.07 11.14 12.33
CA SER A 221 -7.80 11.87 12.54
C SER A 221 -7.82 13.22 11.82
N PHE A 222 -7.02 14.16 12.32
CA PHE A 222 -6.77 15.45 11.68
C PHE A 222 -5.32 15.53 11.21
N VAL A 223 -5.12 16.00 9.98
CA VAL A 223 -3.80 16.15 9.35
C VAL A 223 -3.62 17.61 8.96
N TRP A 224 -2.51 18.21 9.37
CA TRP A 224 -2.15 19.57 9.01
C TRP A 224 -0.83 19.59 8.25
N ASP A 225 -0.85 20.04 7.00
CA ASP A 225 0.34 20.26 6.19
C ASP A 225 0.71 21.76 6.21
N PRO A 226 1.77 22.18 6.92
CA PRO A 226 2.14 23.59 7.02
C PRO A 226 2.68 24.17 5.71
N PHE A 227 2.96 23.32 4.71
CA PHE A 227 3.43 23.68 3.37
C PHE A 227 2.63 22.89 2.32
N ILE A 228 1.30 23.04 2.36
CA ILE A 228 0.35 22.17 1.68
C ILE A 228 0.56 22.09 0.15
N GLY A 229 1.10 23.14 -0.47
CA GLY A 229 1.29 23.21 -1.90
C GLY A 229 -0.01 22.89 -2.64
N THR A 230 0.06 22.02 -3.65
CA THR A 230 -1.12 21.56 -4.40
C THR A 230 -1.97 20.50 -3.68
N GLY A 231 -1.72 20.25 -2.40
CA GLY A 231 -2.55 19.40 -1.54
C GLY A 231 -2.31 17.90 -1.63
N SER A 232 -1.22 17.42 -2.25
CA SER A 232 -0.97 15.99 -2.43
C SER A 232 -1.06 15.17 -1.14
N THR A 233 -0.40 15.62 -0.06
CA THR A 233 -0.36 14.91 1.23
C THR A 233 -1.74 14.83 1.87
N VAL A 234 -2.45 15.97 1.88
CA VAL A 234 -3.79 16.10 2.46
C VAL A 234 -4.82 15.29 1.68
N ILE A 235 -4.75 15.29 0.34
CA ILE A 235 -5.60 14.43 -0.49
C ILE A 235 -5.38 12.96 -0.12
N ALA A 236 -4.11 12.52 -0.05
CA ALA A 236 -3.77 11.14 0.29
C ALA A 236 -4.26 10.73 1.70
N ALA A 237 -4.16 11.62 2.68
CA ALA A 237 -4.72 11.41 4.01
C ALA A 237 -6.24 11.28 3.99
N SER A 238 -6.93 12.15 3.24
CA SER A 238 -8.38 12.16 3.11
C SER A 238 -8.94 10.89 2.46
N VAL A 239 -8.18 10.21 1.58
CA VAL A 239 -8.56 8.89 1.04
C VAL A 239 -8.84 7.89 2.16
N TRP A 240 -8.12 8.00 3.27
CA TRP A 240 -8.27 7.13 4.43
C TRP A 240 -9.21 7.69 5.51
N GLY A 241 -9.98 8.73 5.17
CA GLY A 241 -10.99 9.33 6.04
C GLY A 241 -10.45 10.34 7.05
N SER A 242 -9.19 10.79 6.93
CA SER A 242 -8.67 11.90 7.73
C SER A 242 -9.30 13.23 7.31
N PHE A 243 -9.49 14.13 8.28
CA PHE A 243 -9.75 15.54 8.01
C PHE A 243 -8.42 16.23 7.73
N GLY A 244 -8.17 16.63 6.49
CA GLY A 244 -6.94 17.30 6.12
C GLY A 244 -7.09 18.81 5.95
N GLY A 245 -6.09 19.56 6.37
CA GLY A 245 -5.95 20.99 6.16
C GLY A 245 -4.48 21.39 6.04
N GLY A 246 -4.22 22.66 5.76
CA GLY A 246 -2.86 23.14 5.68
C GLY A 246 -2.75 24.62 5.35
N SER A 247 -1.51 25.08 5.26
CA SER A 247 -1.14 26.45 4.92
C SER A 247 -0.11 26.47 3.80
N ASP A 248 -0.10 27.55 3.04
CA ASP A 248 0.98 27.89 2.12
C ASP A 248 1.16 29.40 2.12
N ILE A 249 2.36 29.86 1.78
CA ILE A 249 2.62 31.30 1.63
C ILE A 249 2.15 31.79 0.26
N ASP A 250 2.07 30.91 -0.74
CA ASP A 250 1.64 31.26 -2.09
C ASP A 250 0.11 31.29 -2.19
N TYR A 251 -0.42 32.51 -2.32
CA TYR A 251 -1.85 32.77 -2.54
C TYR A 251 -2.39 32.03 -3.76
N SER A 252 -1.62 31.96 -4.84
CA SER A 252 -2.03 31.38 -6.11
C SER A 252 -2.22 29.88 -5.97
N VAL A 253 -1.28 29.20 -5.31
CA VAL A 253 -1.33 27.75 -5.06
C VAL A 253 -2.52 27.38 -4.18
N LEU A 254 -2.77 28.12 -3.09
CA LEU A 254 -3.92 27.88 -2.21
C LEU A 254 -5.27 28.04 -2.92
N HIS A 255 -5.36 28.97 -3.87
CA HIS A 255 -6.58 29.21 -4.63
C HIS A 255 -6.62 28.43 -5.96
N GLY A 256 -5.62 27.59 -6.24
CA GLY A 256 -5.51 26.84 -7.50
C GLY A 256 -5.39 27.73 -8.75
N ILE A 257 -4.90 28.96 -8.58
CA ILE A 257 -4.73 29.95 -9.64
C ILE A 257 -3.39 29.68 -10.34
N GLY A 258 -3.43 29.45 -11.65
CA GLY A 258 -2.23 29.18 -12.46
C GLY A 258 -2.05 27.71 -12.87
N MET A 259 -1.06 27.50 -13.75
CA MET A 259 -0.95 26.43 -14.76
C MET A 259 -1.43 25.02 -14.38
N SER A 260 -2.66 24.70 -14.75
CA SER A 260 -2.97 23.35 -15.23
C SER A 260 -2.52 23.23 -16.69
N PRO A 261 -1.83 22.16 -17.12
CA PRO A 261 -1.60 21.87 -18.54
C PRO A 261 -2.90 21.74 -19.36
N LYS A 262 -4.05 21.61 -18.69
CA LYS A 262 -5.40 21.59 -19.28
C LYS A 262 -6.04 22.98 -19.39
N ALA A 263 -5.26 24.07 -19.29
CA ALA A 263 -5.74 25.45 -19.46
C ALA A 263 -6.34 25.64 -20.87
N GLY A 264 -7.65 25.37 -20.99
CA GLY A 264 -8.38 25.37 -22.25
C GLY A 264 -9.65 24.53 -22.28
N GLN A 265 -9.97 23.73 -21.25
CA GLN A 265 -11.22 22.96 -21.21
C GLN A 265 -12.00 23.21 -19.92
N ASP A 266 -13.14 23.88 -20.12
CA ASP A 266 -14.29 24.12 -19.26
C ASP A 266 -14.09 24.88 -17.93
N PRO A 267 -15.06 25.75 -17.56
CA PRO A 267 -14.98 26.54 -16.35
C PRO A 267 -14.90 25.64 -15.11
N ILE A 268 -14.17 26.14 -14.11
CA ILE A 268 -14.09 25.56 -12.76
C ILE A 268 -15.50 25.12 -12.33
N PRO A 269 -15.73 23.84 -11.98
CA PRO A 269 -17.04 23.39 -11.53
C PRO A 269 -17.41 24.20 -10.27
N VAL A 270 -18.48 24.96 -10.41
CA VAL A 270 -19.04 25.78 -9.35
C VAL A 270 -19.70 24.85 -8.34
N LEU A 271 -19.21 24.84 -7.11
CA LEU A 271 -19.91 24.20 -6.01
C LEU A 271 -21.27 24.90 -5.86
N THR A 272 -22.34 24.14 -6.04
CA THR A 272 -23.71 24.63 -5.88
C THR A 272 -24.39 23.85 -4.77
N LEU A 273 -25.06 24.56 -3.87
CA LEU A 273 -25.96 23.97 -2.86
C LEU A 273 -27.31 24.64 -3.07
N ASP A 274 -28.36 23.84 -3.23
CA ASP A 274 -29.73 24.29 -3.52
C ASP A 274 -29.86 25.26 -4.72
N GLY A 275 -28.99 25.10 -5.73
CA GLY A 275 -29.04 25.90 -6.96
C GLY A 275 -28.36 27.27 -6.87
N GLU A 276 -27.79 27.64 -5.72
CA GLU A 276 -26.95 28.83 -5.58
C GLU A 276 -25.46 28.49 -5.73
N GLN A 277 -24.74 29.31 -6.50
CA GLN A 277 -23.29 29.25 -6.63
C GLN A 277 -22.64 29.59 -5.28
N ILE A 278 -22.03 28.59 -4.63
CA ILE A 278 -21.20 28.79 -3.46
C ILE A 278 -19.84 29.30 -3.95
N VAL A 279 -19.68 30.62 -3.90
CA VAL A 279 -18.34 31.19 -3.79
C VAL A 279 -17.89 30.89 -2.36
N VAL A 280 -16.89 30.00 -2.21
CA VAL A 280 -16.23 29.81 -0.91
C VAL A 280 -15.39 31.07 -0.64
N GLU A 281 -16.03 32.18 -0.25
CA GLU A 281 -15.35 33.42 0.13
C GLU A 281 -14.53 33.25 1.41
N LYS A 282 -14.83 32.21 2.20
CA LYS A 282 -14.07 31.78 3.38
C LYS A 282 -14.00 30.26 3.46
N PHE A 283 -12.88 29.70 3.03
CA PHE A 283 -12.30 28.60 3.79
C PHE A 283 -12.08 29.13 5.21
N VAL A 284 -12.56 28.42 6.24
CA VAL A 284 -12.16 28.75 7.62
C VAL A 284 -10.70 28.31 7.78
N TYR A 285 -9.83 29.22 7.36
CA TYR A 285 -8.41 29.24 7.62
C TYR A 285 -8.22 29.45 9.13
N LEU A 286 -7.72 28.44 9.83
CA LEU A 286 -7.25 28.58 11.21
C LEU A 286 -5.88 29.29 11.30
N GLY A 287 -5.29 29.70 10.17
CA GLY A 287 -3.91 30.19 10.08
C GLY A 287 -3.73 31.72 9.95
N SER A 288 -4.74 32.55 10.18
CA SER A 288 -4.56 34.01 10.29
C SER A 288 -5.48 34.51 11.39
N CYS A 289 -4.96 34.52 12.61
CA CYS A 289 -5.62 35.09 13.77
C CYS A 289 -4.66 36.02 14.53
N ILE A 290 -3.83 36.76 13.79
CA ILE A 290 -3.06 37.88 14.34
C ILE A 290 -3.43 39.11 13.51
N SER A 291 -4.25 39.99 14.09
CA SER A 291 -4.46 41.32 13.53
C SER A 291 -3.11 42.05 13.47
N ALA A 292 -2.96 43.04 12.59
CA ALA A 292 -1.73 43.81 12.42
C ALA A 292 -1.22 44.52 13.72
N GLY A 293 -1.94 44.43 14.85
CA GLY A 293 -1.56 44.92 16.17
C GLY A 293 -1.39 43.85 17.27
N GLY A 294 -1.29 42.55 16.93
CA GLY A 294 -0.91 41.52 17.91
C GLY A 294 -1.98 41.09 18.93
N GLY A 295 -3.22 41.62 18.84
CA GLY A 295 -4.35 41.22 19.68
C GLY A 295 -5.38 40.34 18.96
N LEU A 296 -5.94 39.36 19.67
CA LEU A 296 -7.14 38.61 19.26
C LEU A 296 -8.36 39.54 19.31
N SER A 297 -9.20 39.58 18.28
CA SER A 297 -10.42 40.40 18.31
C SER A 297 -11.52 39.74 19.15
N ASP A 298 -12.43 40.54 19.72
CA ASP A 298 -13.48 40.06 20.63
C ASP A 298 -14.43 39.03 20.00
N ASN A 299 -14.63 39.11 18.69
CA ASN A 299 -15.44 38.14 17.93
C ASN A 299 -14.74 36.76 17.84
N ILE A 300 -13.40 36.73 17.90
CA ILE A 300 -12.61 35.50 17.93
C ILE A 300 -12.62 34.89 19.33
N ASN A 301 -12.52 35.70 20.39
CA ASN A 301 -12.70 35.22 21.76
C ASN A 301 -14.06 34.54 21.95
N ALA A 302 -15.14 35.13 21.43
CA ALA A 302 -16.47 34.53 21.47
C ALA A 302 -16.56 33.18 20.73
N ARG A 303 -15.80 33.01 19.64
CA ARG A 303 -15.77 31.77 18.85
C ARG A 303 -14.90 30.68 19.49
N ILE A 304 -13.77 31.04 20.11
CA ILE A 304 -12.94 30.11 20.88
C ILE A 304 -13.67 29.64 22.13
N VAL A 305 -14.40 30.52 22.82
CA VAL A 305 -15.26 30.14 23.95
C VAL A 305 -16.33 29.14 23.48
N LYS A 306 -17.01 29.39 22.35
CA LYS A 306 -17.98 28.42 21.78
C LYS A 306 -17.35 27.08 21.40
N ALA A 307 -16.15 27.07 20.83
CA ALA A 307 -15.46 25.83 20.47
C ALA A 307 -15.01 25.04 21.71
N ARG A 308 -14.55 25.73 22.76
CA ARG A 308 -14.22 25.10 24.06
C ARG A 308 -15.48 24.53 24.73
N THR A 309 -16.59 25.27 24.76
CA THR A 309 -17.86 24.77 25.28
C THR A 309 -18.39 23.56 24.50
N ALA A 310 -18.22 23.53 23.16
CA ALA A 310 -18.58 22.37 22.35
C ALA A 310 -17.69 21.15 22.64
N TYR A 311 -16.40 21.36 22.89
CA TYR A 311 -15.46 20.31 23.28
C TYR A 311 -15.74 19.75 24.69
N ASP A 312 -16.04 20.62 25.66
CA ASP A 312 -16.42 20.20 27.02
C ASP A 312 -17.73 19.39 27.03
N ASN A 313 -18.68 19.72 26.15
CA ASN A 313 -19.93 18.98 25.98
C ASN A 313 -19.74 17.60 25.31
N LEU A 314 -18.64 17.38 24.59
CA LEU A 314 -18.28 16.07 24.03
C LEU A 314 -17.61 15.15 25.05
N GLY A 315 -17.16 15.67 26.20
CA GLY A 315 -16.58 14.90 27.30
C GLY A 315 -17.61 14.19 28.21
N HIS A 316 -18.91 14.34 27.92
CA HIS A 316 -20.00 13.71 28.68
C HIS A 316 -20.80 12.67 27.88
N LEU A 317 -20.25 12.14 26.79
CA LEU A 317 -20.75 10.96 26.06
C LEU A 317 -19.82 9.76 26.25
#